data_AF-A0A358MB77-F1
#
_entry.id   AF-A0A358MB77-F1
#
_cell.length_a   1.000
_cell.length_b   1.000
_cell.length_c   1.000
_cell.angle_alpha   90.00
_cell.angle_beta   90.00
_cell.angle_gamma   90.00
#
_symmetry.space_group_name_H-M   'P 1'
#
loop_
_entity.id
_entity.type
_entity.pdbx_description
1 polymer ?
#
loop_
_entity_poly.entity_id
_entity_poly.type
_entity_poly.pdbx_seq_one_letter_code
_entity_poly.pdbx_strand_id
1 'polypeptide(L)' 'IMPDGAGALLLSLERMTAIRAVYPEENVLIAEAGAILEEVHRAAEAVERVYPLTIASKGSARVGGLLACNAGGVNVL' A
#
# COMPACT_ATOMS: atom_id res chain seq x y z
N ILE A 1 9.97 26.52 6.46
CA ILE A 1 11.31 25.91 6.29
C ILE A 1 12.17 26.54 7.38
N MET A 2 12.69 25.77 8.34
CA MET A 2 13.47 26.35 9.44
C MET A 2 14.79 26.92 8.88
N PRO A 3 15.11 28.21 9.11
CA PRO A 3 16.31 28.84 8.56
C PRO A 3 17.62 28.17 9.04
N ASP A 4 17.63 27.65 10.27
CA ASP A 4 18.80 27.07 10.94
C ASP A 4 18.59 25.57 11.33
N GLY A 5 17.52 24.95 10.83
CA GLY A 5 17.20 23.55 11.09
C GLY A 5 17.87 22.59 10.11
N ALA A 6 17.91 21.29 10.44
CA ALA A 6 18.31 20.27 9.47
C ALA A 6 17.47 20.41 8.17
N GLY A 7 18.14 20.30 7.02
CA GLY A 7 17.48 20.45 5.71
C GLY A 7 16.34 19.46 5.49
N ALA A 8 15.42 19.79 4.57
CA ALA A 8 14.34 18.89 4.20
C ALA A 8 14.88 17.68 3.42
N LEU A 9 14.48 16.47 3.82
CA LEU A 9 14.76 15.23 3.12
C LEU A 9 13.49 14.73 2.43
N LEU A 10 13.57 14.48 1.12
CA LEU A 10 12.54 13.77 0.37
C LEU A 10 12.97 12.30 0.23
N LEU A 11 12.19 11.39 0.82
CA LEU A 11 12.45 9.95 0.74
C LEU A 11 11.45 9.28 -0.21
N SER A 12 11.93 8.79 -1.35
CA SER A 12 11.12 7.97 -2.26
C SER A 12 11.12 6.51 -1.80
N LEU A 13 9.93 5.93 -1.67
CA LEU A 13 9.74 4.50 -1.37
C LEU A 13 9.34 3.69 -2.61
N GLU A 14 9.40 4.27 -3.81
CA GLU A 14 8.86 3.66 -5.03
C GLU A 14 9.52 2.35 -5.44
N ARG A 15 10.73 2.06 -4.96
CA ARG A 15 11.48 0.83 -5.21
C ARG A 15 11.20 -0.27 -4.18
N MET A 16 10.52 0.06 -3.09
CA MET A 16 10.19 -0.85 -1.98
C MET A 16 8.81 -1.44 -2.26
N THR A 17 8.70 -2.32 -3.27
CA THR A 17 7.43 -2.81 -3.85
C THR A 17 7.13 -4.28 -3.61
N ALA A 18 7.97 -5.01 -2.87
CA ALA A 18 7.82 -6.45 -2.70
C ALA A 18 6.57 -6.82 -1.91
N ILE A 19 5.88 -7.87 -2.36
CA ILE A 19 5.01 -8.68 -1.52
C ILE A 19 5.91 -9.70 -0.81
N ARG A 20 6.10 -9.52 0.51
CA ARG A 20 7.06 -10.26 1.33
C ARG A 20 6.52 -11.62 1.78
N ALA A 21 5.22 -11.72 2.05
CA ALA A 21 4.56 -12.96 2.45
C ALA A 21 3.04 -12.87 2.25
N VAL A 22 2.39 -14.01 2.05
CA VAL A 22 0.93 -14.16 2.01
C VAL A 22 0.56 -15.38 2.85
N TYR A 23 -0.38 -15.18 3.77
CA TYR A 23 -0.82 -16.15 4.77
C TYR A 23 -2.35 -16.30 4.66
N PRO A 24 -2.83 -17.22 3.80
CA PRO A 24 -4.26 -17.29 3.45
C PRO A 24 -5.16 -17.72 4.62
N GLU A 25 -4.67 -18.60 5.51
CA GLU A 25 -5.45 -19.08 6.66
C GLU A 25 -5.71 -17.95 7.66
N GLU A 26 -4.73 -17.06 7.82
CA GLU A 26 -4.76 -15.92 8.71
C GLU A 26 -5.40 -14.68 8.06
N ASN A 27 -5.63 -14.71 6.74
CA ASN A 27 -6.00 -13.55 5.93
C ASN A 27 -5.01 -12.37 6.08
N VAL A 28 -3.72 -12.68 6.09
CA VAL A 28 -2.64 -11.69 6.24
C VAL A 28 -1.76 -11.65 5.00
N LEU A 29 -1.35 -10.45 4.61
CA LEU A 29 -0.33 -10.21 3.58
C LEU A 29 0.66 -9.17 4.08
N ILE A 30 1.95 -9.43 3.88
CA ILE A 30 3.04 -8.51 4.22
C ILE A 30 3.51 -7.85 2.92
N ALA A 31 3.25 -6.56 2.76
CA ALA A 31 3.69 -5.77 1.62
C ALA A 31 4.60 -4.63 2.07
N GLU A 32 5.53 -4.27 1.20
CA GLU A 32 6.32 -3.07 1.37
C GLU A 32 5.49 -1.80 1.11
N ALA A 33 5.86 -0.69 1.76
CA ALA A 33 5.10 0.56 1.69
C ALA A 33 5.01 1.16 0.27
N GLY A 34 5.94 0.82 -0.62
CA GLY A 34 5.90 1.25 -2.02
C GLY A 34 5.04 0.38 -2.93
N ALA A 35 4.54 -0.77 -2.45
CA ALA A 35 3.73 -1.69 -3.23
C ALA A 35 2.46 -1.01 -3.77
N ILE A 36 2.16 -1.27 -5.04
CA ILE A 36 0.97 -0.71 -5.72
C ILE A 36 -0.26 -1.51 -5.27
N LEU A 37 -1.37 -0.81 -4.99
CA LEU A 37 -2.60 -1.44 -4.51
C LEU A 37 -3.11 -2.54 -5.45
N GLU A 38 -3.04 -2.32 -6.76
CA GLU A 38 -3.40 -3.35 -7.75
C GLU A 38 -2.55 -4.63 -7.63
N GLU A 39 -1.25 -4.52 -7.31
CA GLU A 39 -0.40 -5.70 -7.11
C GLU A 39 -0.72 -6.41 -5.78
N VAL A 40 -1.16 -5.67 -4.76
CA VAL A 40 -1.69 -6.26 -3.52
C VAL A 40 -3.00 -7.01 -3.80
N HIS A 41 -3.89 -6.48 -4.66
CA HIS A 41 -5.09 -7.20 -5.11
C HIS A 41 -4.72 -8.49 -5.82
N ARG A 42 -3.81 -8.45 -6.80
CA ARG A 42 -3.36 -9.64 -7.54
C ARG A 42 -2.74 -10.70 -6.62
N ALA A 43 -1.94 -10.29 -5.64
CA ALA A 43 -1.33 -11.22 -4.70
C ALA A 43 -2.34 -11.90 -3.78
N ALA A 44 -3.40 -11.19 -3.38
CA ALA A 44 -4.50 -11.79 -2.63
C ALA A 44 -5.36 -12.73 -3.51
N GLU A 45 -5.68 -12.30 -4.73
CA GLU A 45 -6.47 -13.09 -5.69
C GLU A 45 -5.77 -14.40 -6.05
N ALA A 46 -4.44 -14.38 -6.18
CA ALA A 46 -3.64 -15.58 -6.47
C ALA A 46 -3.73 -16.69 -5.40
N VAL A 47 -4.23 -16.37 -4.20
CA VAL A 47 -4.46 -17.33 -3.10
C VAL A 47 -5.95 -17.42 -2.71
N GLU A 48 -6.84 -17.09 -3.64
CA GLU A 48 -8.31 -17.13 -3.44
C GLU A 48 -8.79 -16.25 -2.29
N ARG A 49 -8.08 -15.15 -2.01
CA ARG A 49 -8.44 -14.13 -1.02
C ARG A 49 -8.69 -12.77 -1.67
N VAL A 50 -9.20 -11.84 -0.88
CA VAL A 50 -9.49 -10.47 -1.30
C VAL A 50 -8.83 -9.48 -0.36
N TYR A 51 -8.13 -8.48 -0.91
CA TYR A 51 -7.75 -7.27 -0.18
C TYR A 51 -8.85 -6.21 -0.36
N PRO A 52 -9.60 -5.84 0.69
CA PRO A 52 -10.92 -5.23 0.54
C PRO A 52 -10.90 -3.75 0.12
N LEU A 53 -9.78 -3.04 0.30
CA LEU A 53 -9.69 -1.62 -0.05
C LEU A 53 -9.61 -1.46 -1.57
N THR A 54 -10.55 -0.71 -2.14
CA THR A 54 -10.56 -0.34 -3.56
C THR A 54 -10.79 1.16 -3.72
N ILE A 55 -9.96 1.81 -4.53
CA ILE A 55 -10.08 3.23 -4.91
C ILE A 55 -9.81 3.40 -6.41
N ALA A 56 -10.24 4.52 -7.00
CA ALA A 56 -10.06 4.78 -8.43
C ALA A 56 -8.58 4.78 -8.87
N SER A 57 -7.67 5.24 -8.01
CA SER A 57 -6.23 5.31 -8.28
C SER A 57 -5.46 4.02 -7.97
N LYS A 58 -6.11 2.85 -7.83
CA LYS A 58 -5.46 1.60 -7.40
C LYS A 58 -4.23 1.17 -8.23
N GLY A 59 -4.20 1.51 -9.52
CA GLY A 59 -3.07 1.17 -10.41
C GLY A 59 -1.80 1.99 -10.15
N SER A 60 -1.84 3.03 -9.33
CA SER A 60 -0.68 3.87 -8.99
C SER A 60 -0.57 4.21 -7.50
N ALA A 61 -1.65 4.07 -6.74
CA ALA A 61 -1.66 4.27 -5.31
C ALA A 61 -0.78 3.23 -4.60
N ARG A 62 0.00 3.68 -3.63
CA ARG A 62 0.94 2.84 -2.88
C ARG A 62 0.45 2.59 -1.46
N VAL A 63 0.70 1.38 -0.93
CA VAL A 63 0.25 0.94 0.42
C VAL A 63 0.59 1.97 1.50
N GLY A 64 1.83 2.48 1.54
CA GLY A 64 2.24 3.47 2.54
C GLY A 64 1.47 4.78 2.45
N GLY A 65 1.14 5.23 1.24
CA GLY A 65 0.31 6.42 1.03
C GLY A 65 -1.14 6.21 1.45
N LEU A 66 -1.70 5.01 1.19
CA LEU A 66 -3.04 4.65 1.65
C LEU A 66 -3.13 4.72 3.18
N LEU A 67 -2.14 4.15 3.87
CA LEU A 67 -2.08 4.19 5.33
C LEU A 67 -1.85 5.60 5.87
N ALA A 68 -0.93 6.37 5.28
CA ALA A 68 -0.61 7.73 5.72
C ALA A 68 -1.80 8.69 5.61
N CYS A 69 -2.66 8.49 4.62
CA CYS A 69 -3.83 9.33 4.37
C CYS A 69 -5.13 8.78 4.98
N ASN A 70 -5.07 7.65 5.70
CA ASN A 70 -6.28 6.92 6.14
C ASN A 70 -7.28 6.72 4.99
N ALA A 71 -6.80 6.17 3.87
CA ALA A 71 -7.58 6.08 2.64
C ALA A 71 -8.84 5.21 2.80
N GLY A 72 -10.00 5.79 2.52
CA GLY A 72 -11.29 5.09 2.45
C GLY A 72 -11.56 4.53 1.06
N GLY A 73 -12.10 3.31 1.00
CA GLY A 73 -12.48 2.66 -0.26
C GLY A 73 -13.86 3.08 -0.77
N VAL A 74 -14.21 2.65 -1.98
CA VAL A 74 -15.54 2.90 -2.59
C VAL A 74 -16.63 1.94 -2.11
N ASN A 75 -16.25 0.85 -1.43
CA ASN A 75 -17.18 -0.10 -0.82
C ASN A 75 -17.47 0.29 0.64
N VAL A 76 -18.09 1.44 0.84
CA VAL A 76 -18.56 1.89 2.15
C VAL A 76 -19.99 1.39 2.33
N LEU A 77 -20.25 0.65 3.42
CA LEU A 77 -21.60 0.29 3.89
C LEU A 77 -22.21 1.45 4.68
#